data_AF-A0A443KQU9-F1
#
_entry.id   AF-A0A443KQU9-F1
#
_cell.length_a   1.000
_cell.length_b   1.000
_cell.length_c   1.000
_cell.angle_alpha   90.00
_cell.angle_beta   90.00
_cell.angle_gamma   90.00
#
_symmetry.space_group_name_H-M   'P 1'
#
loop_
_entity.id
_entity.type
_entity.pdbx_description
1 polymer ?
#
loop_
_entity_poly.entity_id
_entity_poly.type
_entity_poly.pdbx_seq_one_letter_code
_entity_poly.pdbx_strand_id
1 'polypeptide(L)'
;MLRFLKLLVTALAVTMILGLVAIIWLLVTRLPGAPVLPALPETIQLPEGATARSFSFADDRIVVLTEDDRVLVYRADGTLIGETRITP
;
A
#
# COMPACT_ATOMS: atom_id res chain seq x y z
N MET A 1 -52.06 -10.32 -10.24
CA MET A 1 -51.10 -9.30 -10.73
C MET A 1 -49.96 -9.00 -9.75
N LEU A 2 -50.14 -9.07 -8.42
CA LEU A 2 -49.07 -8.76 -7.44
C LEU A 2 -47.82 -9.66 -7.52
N ARG A 3 -47.94 -10.91 -7.96
CA ARG A 3 -46.81 -11.83 -8.11
C ARG A 3 -45.78 -11.35 -9.13
N PHE A 4 -46.23 -10.72 -10.21
CA PHE A 4 -45.36 -10.23 -11.29
C PHE A 4 -44.53 -9.03 -10.81
N LEU A 5 -45.18 -8.09 -10.11
CA LEU A 5 -44.51 -6.93 -9.55
C LEU A 5 -43.49 -7.34 -8.47
N LYS A 6 -43.84 -8.33 -7.64
CA LYS A 6 -42.93 -8.89 -6.63
C LYS A 6 -41.70 -9.53 -7.27
N LEU A 7 -41.88 -10.34 -8.32
CA LEU A 7 -40.79 -10.99 -9.04
C LEU A 7 -39.86 -9.98 -9.72
N LEU A 8 -40.42 -8.92 -10.32
CA LEU A 8 -39.66 -7.86 -10.98
C LEU A 8 -38.79 -7.10 -9.98
N VAL A 9 -39.35 -6.72 -8.83
CA VAL A 9 -38.62 -6.03 -7.76
C VAL A 9 -37.56 -6.92 -7.14
N THR A 10 -37.85 -8.20 -6.91
CA THR A 10 -36.85 -9.15 -6.40
C THR A 10 -35.70 -9.32 -7.40
N ALA A 11 -35.99 -9.43 -8.69
CA ALA A 11 -34.96 -9.48 -9.73
C ALA A 11 -34.09 -8.21 -9.74
N LEU A 12 -34.71 -7.03 -9.64
CA LEU A 12 -33.99 -5.76 -9.58
C LEU A 12 -33.11 -5.64 -8.32
N ALA A 13 -33.62 -6.09 -7.17
CA ALA A 13 -32.84 -6.11 -5.93
C ALA A 13 -31.62 -7.05 -6.06
N VAL A 14 -31.82 -8.24 -6.64
CA VAL A 14 -30.75 -9.20 -6.87
C VAL A 14 -29.67 -8.63 -7.80
N THR A 15 -30.05 -7.99 -8.90
CA THR A 15 -29.08 -7.40 -9.83
C THR A 15 -28.33 -6.23 -9.22
N MET A 16 -28.99 -5.38 -8.42
CA MET A 16 -28.31 -4.32 -7.66
C MET A 16 -27.25 -4.89 -6.71
N ILE A 17 -27.58 -5.95 -5.98
CA ILE A 17 -26.64 -6.60 -5.06
C ILE A 17 -25.47 -7.21 -5.84
N LEU A 18 -25.74 -7.93 -6.93
CA LEU A 18 -24.71 -8.51 -7.80
C LEU A 18 -23.75 -7.46 -8.33
N GLY A 19 -24.26 -6.30 -8.77
CA GLY A 19 -23.44 -5.19 -9.23
C GLY A 19 -22.50 -4.67 -8.14
N LEU A 20 -23.02 -4.45 -6.93
CA LEU A 20 -22.21 -4.02 -5.79
C LEU A 20 -21.15 -5.06 -5.41
N VAL A 21 -21.52 -6.34 -5.35
CA VAL A 21 -20.60 -7.44 -5.04
C VAL A 21 -19.49 -7.52 -6.09
N ALA A 22 -19.82 -7.37 -7.38
CA ALA A 22 -18.83 -7.35 -8.45
C ALA A 22 -17.85 -6.18 -8.29
N ILE A 23 -18.34 -4.98 -7.95
CA ILE A 23 -17.49 -3.81 -7.68
C ILE A 23 -16.55 -4.08 -6.50
N ILE A 24 -17.07 -4.57 -5.37
CA ILE A 24 -16.27 -4.90 -4.19
C ILE A 24 -15.24 -5.98 -4.52
N TRP A 25 -15.63 -7.01 -5.26
CA TRP A 25 -14.74 -8.08 -5.67
C TRP A 25 -13.63 -7.61 -6.60
N LEU A 26 -13.95 -6.75 -7.59
CA LEU A 26 -12.96 -6.08 -8.41
C LEU A 26 -12.04 -5.22 -7.55
N LEU A 27 -12.57 -4.47 -6.59
CA LEU A 27 -11.77 -3.61 -5.73
C LEU A 27 -10.78 -4.42 -4.90
N VAL A 28 -11.21 -5.50 -4.27
CA VAL A 28 -10.34 -6.40 -3.48
C VAL A 28 -9.28 -7.10 -4.34
N THR A 29 -9.59 -7.42 -5.60
CA THR A 29 -8.65 -8.13 -6.50
C THR A 29 -7.73 -7.19 -7.27
N ARG A 30 -8.19 -5.97 -7.61
CA ARG A 30 -7.45 -4.97 -8.40
C ARG A 30 -6.67 -3.98 -7.53
N LEU A 31 -7.12 -3.73 -6.30
CA LEU A 31 -6.29 -3.12 -5.28
C LEU A 31 -5.72 -4.29 -4.49
N PRO A 32 -4.55 -4.85 -4.87
CA PRO A 32 -3.85 -5.75 -3.95
C PRO A 32 -3.81 -5.02 -2.61
N GLY A 33 -4.41 -5.64 -1.59
CA GLY A 33 -4.52 -5.05 -0.26
C GLY A 33 -3.20 -4.41 0.13
N ALA A 34 -3.27 -3.21 0.73
CA ALA A 34 -2.12 -2.39 1.07
C ALA A 34 -0.90 -3.28 1.36
N PRO A 35 0.20 -3.15 0.60
CA PRO A 35 1.33 -4.09 0.67
C PRO A 35 1.62 -4.32 2.14
N VAL A 36 1.68 -5.59 2.56
CA VAL A 36 1.95 -5.98 3.95
C VAL A 36 3.17 -5.17 4.36
N LEU A 37 2.97 -4.11 5.14
CA LEU A 37 4.07 -3.23 5.46
C LEU A 37 5.05 -4.09 6.25
N PRO A 38 6.30 -4.23 5.79
CA PRO A 38 7.29 -4.98 6.52
C PRO A 38 7.35 -4.41 7.94
N ALA A 39 7.46 -5.27 8.94
CA ALA A 39 7.57 -4.82 10.32
C ALA A 39 8.76 -3.86 10.42
N LEU A 40 8.49 -2.59 10.75
CA LEU A 40 9.57 -1.63 10.93
C LEU A 40 10.39 -2.07 12.16
N PRO A 41 11.72 -2.13 12.04
CA PRO A 41 12.58 -2.32 13.20
C PRO A 41 12.40 -1.14 14.15
N GLU A 42 12.43 -1.42 15.46
CA GLU A 42 12.17 -0.44 16.52
C GLU A 42 13.17 0.74 16.52
N THR A 43 14.32 0.57 15.86
CA THR A 43 15.36 1.59 15.70
C THR A 43 16.11 1.36 14.40
N ILE A 44 16.17 2.39 13.53
CA ILE A 44 17.05 2.45 12.36
C ILE A 44 18.21 3.39 12.72
N GLN A 45 19.44 2.88 12.72
CA GLN A 45 20.63 3.69 12.93
C GLN A 45 20.99 4.40 11.62
N LEU A 46 20.87 5.72 11.62
CA LEU A 46 21.32 6.54 10.49
C LEU A 46 22.84 6.79 10.60
N PRO A 47 23.57 6.84 9.46
CA PRO A 47 24.99 7.21 9.45
C PRO A 47 25.23 8.57 10.11
N GLU A 48 26.44 8.79 10.62
CA GLU A 48 26.79 10.01 11.37
C GLU A 48 26.35 11.29 10.64
N GLY A 49 25.49 12.07 11.29
CA GLY A 49 24.99 13.37 10.81
C GLY A 49 23.85 13.31 9.79
N ALA A 50 23.33 12.13 9.43
CA ALA A 50 22.19 12.02 8.52
C ALA A 50 20.85 12.24 9.26
N THR A 51 20.11 13.29 8.87
CA THR A 51 18.73 13.54 9.34
C THR A 51 17.73 13.04 8.30
N ALA A 52 16.77 12.21 8.71
CA ALA A 52 15.72 11.73 7.82
C ALA A 52 14.75 12.86 7.44
N ARG A 53 14.63 13.14 6.14
CA ARG A 53 13.62 14.04 5.56
C ARG A 53 12.33 13.30 5.22
N SER A 54 12.44 12.10 4.66
CA SER A 54 11.29 11.25 4.36
C SER A 54 11.64 9.77 4.41
N PHE A 55 10.64 8.94 4.67
CA PHE A 55 10.73 7.49 4.62
C PHE A 55 9.66 6.93 3.68
N SER A 56 10.03 5.93 2.88
CA SER A 56 9.14 5.22 1.98
C SER A 56 9.36 3.71 2.11
N PHE A 57 8.27 2.94 2.01
CA PHE A 57 8.31 1.48 2.07
C PHE A 57 8.16 0.92 0.66
N ALA A 58 9.10 0.06 0.27
CA ALA A 58 9.10 -0.64 -1.00
C ALA A 58 9.27 -2.14 -0.74
N ASP A 59 8.15 -2.85 -0.65
CA ASP A 59 8.08 -4.29 -0.32
C ASP A 59 8.89 -4.65 0.92
N ASP A 60 10.07 -5.25 0.78
CA ASP A 60 10.97 -5.69 1.88
C ASP A 60 12.11 -4.70 2.16
N ARG A 61 11.96 -3.45 1.70
CA ARG A 61 12.98 -2.40 1.77
C ARG A 61 12.40 -1.10 2.30
N ILE A 62 13.23 -0.39 3.05
CA ILE A 62 12.94 0.91 3.62
C ILE A 62 13.87 1.91 2.95
N VAL A 63 13.30 2.88 2.25
CA VAL A 63 14.06 3.95 1.60
C VAL A 63 13.94 5.19 2.47
N VAL A 64 15.08 5.70 2.94
CA VAL A 64 15.17 6.92 3.73
C VAL A 64 15.87 7.97 2.89
N LEU A 65 15.21 9.10 2.67
CA LEU A 65 15.81 10.28 2.08
C LEU A 65 16.33 11.17 3.20
N THR A 66 17.61 11.54 3.15
CA THR A 66 18.20 12.47 4.12
C THR A 66 18.02 13.92 3.68
N GLU A 67 18.21 14.86 4.60
CA GLU A 67 18.28 16.28 4.27
C GLU A 67 19.44 16.64 3.33
N ASP A 68 20.54 15.87 3.36
CA ASP A 68 21.72 16.06 2.49
C ASP A 68 21.56 15.49 1.07
N ASP A 69 20.32 15.28 0.60
CA ASP A 69 20.00 14.68 -0.72
C ASP A 69 20.65 13.30 -0.96
N ARG A 70 20.78 12.51 0.11
CA ARG A 70 21.20 11.11 0.06
C ARG A 70 20.00 10.20 0.20
N VAL A 71 19.96 9.18 -0.65
CA VAL A 71 18.99 8.09 -0.56
C VAL A 71 19.70 6.91 0.10
N LEU A 72 19.28 6.59 1.31
CA LEU A 72 19.71 5.44 2.07
C LEU A 72 18.68 4.33 1.90
N VAL A 73 19.10 3.17 1.43
CA VAL A 73 18.23 2.00 1.31
C VAL A 73 18.60 1.02 2.41
N TYR A 74 17.62 0.73 3.25
CA TYR A 74 17.70 -0.29 4.29
C TYR A 74 16.85 -1.50 3.89
N ARG A 75 17.24 -2.69 4.34
CA ARG A 75 16.37 -3.86 4.34
C ARG A 75 15.42 -3.78 5.54
N ALA A 76 14.33 -4.55 5.53
CA ALA A 76 13.39 -4.64 6.65
C ALA A 76 14.04 -5.00 8.01
N ASP A 77 15.23 -5.61 8.00
CA ASP A 77 16.02 -5.92 9.20
C ASP A 77 16.82 -4.71 9.76
N GLY A 78 16.74 -3.54 9.11
CA GLY A 78 17.49 -2.34 9.48
C GLY A 78 18.92 -2.30 8.92
N THR A 79 19.34 -3.27 8.11
CA THR A 79 20.67 -3.29 7.48
C THR A 79 20.73 -2.28 6.33
N LEU A 80 21.70 -1.36 6.37
CA LEU A 80 22.00 -0.48 5.24
C LEU A 80 22.58 -1.31 4.09
N ILE A 81 21.91 -1.29 2.94
CA ILE A 81 22.30 -2.06 1.75
C ILE A 81 22.81 -1.18 0.61
N GLY A 82 22.54 0.12 0.65
CA GLY A 82 23.03 1.04 -0.36
C GLY A 82 22.80 2.49 0.04
N GLU A 83 23.72 3.34 -0.39
CA GLU A 83 23.65 4.78 -0.28
C GLU A 83 23.91 5.35 -1.68
N THR A 84 23.05 6.24 -2.15
CA THR A 84 23.32 7.02 -3.35
C THR A 84 23.01 8.48 -3.10
N ARG A 85 23.90 9.36 -3.57
CA ARG A 85 23.66 10.81 -3.55
C ARG A 85 22.93 11.18 -4.84
N ILE A 86 21.83 11.90 -4.73
CA ILE A 86 21.17 12.47 -5.90
C ILE A 86 22.05 13.62 -6.39
N THR A 87 22.75 13.41 -7.50
CA THR A 87 23.45 14.47 -8.23
C THR A 87 22.53 14.87 -9.39
N PRO A 88 22.33 16.18 -9.64
CA PRO A 88 21.47 16.67 -10.72
C PRO A 88 21.95 16.25 -12.12
#